data_AF-A0A4Q7Y324-F1
#
_entry.id   AF-A0A4Q7Y324-F1
#
_cell.length_a   1.000
_cell.length_b   1.000
_cell.length_c   1.000
_cell.angle_alpha   90.00
_cell.angle_beta   90.00
_cell.angle_gamma   90.00
#
_symmetry.space_group_name_H-M   'P 1'
#
loop_
_entity.id
_entity.type
_entity.pdbx_description
1 polymer ?
#
loop_
_entity_poly.entity_id
_entity_poly.type
_entity_poly.pdbx_seq_one_letter_code
_entity_poly.pdbx_strand_id
1 'polypeptide(L)' 'MSARCPDAVPLAWQVLLGEAFRRCADAGYGRVEQRPDGGRLFEAFPGLEDAAADFIELALFGDGGAR' A
#
# COMPACT_ATOMS: atom_id res chain seq x y z
N MET A 1 -13.31 29.07 11.35
CA MET A 1 -12.39 27.93 11.39
C MET A 1 -13.15 26.69 10.99
N SER A 2 -13.09 26.31 9.70
CA SER A 2 -13.63 25.03 9.24
C SER A 2 -12.42 24.17 8.90
N ALA A 3 -12.18 23.13 9.71
CA ALA A 3 -11.09 22.20 9.47
C ALA A 3 -11.37 21.54 8.11
N ARG A 4 -10.57 21.91 7.10
CA ARG A 4 -10.57 21.21 5.81
C ARG A 4 -10.38 19.73 6.13
N CYS A 5 -11.34 18.91 5.73
CA CYS A 5 -11.14 17.47 5.60
C CYS A 5 -9.80 17.31 4.85
N PRO A 6 -8.79 16.61 5.41
CA PRO A 6 -7.50 16.50 4.74
C PRO A 6 -7.77 15.93 3.35
N ASP A 7 -7.29 16.65 2.34
CA ASP A 7 -7.54 16.37 0.92
C ASP A 7 -7.48 14.86 0.68
N ALA A 8 -8.61 14.30 0.22
CA ALA A 8 -8.71 12.87 -0.06
C ALA A 8 -7.50 12.46 -0.89
N VAL A 9 -6.79 11.42 -0.43
CA VAL A 9 -5.63 10.86 -1.13
C VAL A 9 -5.99 10.74 -2.62
N PRO A 10 -5.21 11.34 -3.55
CA PRO A 10 -5.55 11.31 -4.97
C PRO A 10 -5.84 9.89 -5.44
N LEU A 11 -6.87 9.70 -6.27
CA LEU A 11 -7.29 8.36 -6.72
C LEU A 11 -6.13 7.58 -7.34
N ALA A 12 -5.26 8.24 -8.11
CA ALA A 12 -4.06 7.64 -8.67
C ALA A 12 -3.14 7.05 -7.58
N TRP A 13 -2.99 7.74 -6.44
CA TRP A 13 -2.21 7.26 -5.31
C TRP A 13 -2.87 6.06 -4.62
N GLN A 14 -4.20 6.04 -4.52
CA GLN A 14 -4.93 4.88 -3.98
C GLN A 14 -4.75 3.64 -4.86
N VAL A 15 -4.77 3.80 -6.18
CA VAL A 15 -4.52 2.70 -7.12
C VAL A 15 -3.08 2.18 -6.99
N LEU A 16 -2.09 3.07 -6.91
CA LEU A 16 -0.68 2.70 -6.74
C LEU A 16 -0.44 1.96 -5.42
N LEU A 17 -0.97 2.46 -4.31
CA LEU A 17 -0.92 1.78 -3.01
C LEU A 17 -1.60 0.42 -3.05
N GLY A 18 -2.76 0.32 -3.69
CA GLY A 18 -3.49 -0.93 -3.85
C GLY A 18 -2.70 -1.99 -4.62
N GLU A 19 -1.98 -1.60 -5.68
CA GLU A 19 -1.10 -2.49 -6.42
C GLU A 19 0.14 -2.89 -5.62
N ALA A 20 0.76 -1.96 -4.89
CA ALA A 20 1.91 -2.24 -4.02
C ALA A 20 1.54 -3.28 -2.93
N PHE A 21 0.40 -3.10 -2.27
CA PHE A 21 -0.11 -4.06 -1.28
C PHE A 21 -0.39 -5.43 -1.89
N ARG A 22 -1.00 -5.48 -3.08
CA ARG A 22 -1.26 -6.75 -3.77
C ARG A 22 0.05 -7.49 -4.07
N ARG A 23 1.05 -6.78 -4.63
CA ARG A 23 2.38 -7.37 -4.91
C ARG A 23 3.08 -7.85 -3.64
N CYS A 24 2.98 -7.09 -2.56
CA CYS A 24 3.56 -7.47 -1.26
C CYS A 24 2.91 -8.76 -0.70
N ALA A 25 1.58 -8.88 -0.82
CA ALA A 25 0.86 -10.10 -0.46
C ALA A 25 1.20 -11.29 -1.37
N ASP A 26 1.28 -11.07 -2.70
CA ASP A 26 1.67 -12.11 -3.68
C ASP A 26 3.10 -12.62 -3.43
N ALA A 27 3.98 -11.77 -2.89
CA ALA A 27 5.34 -12.13 -2.47
C ALA A 27 5.40 -12.86 -1.11
N GLY A 28 4.27 -13.01 -0.42
CA GLY A 28 4.15 -13.82 0.80
C GLY A 28 4.40 -13.07 2.11
N TYR A 29 4.49 -11.73 2.08
CA TYR A 29 4.75 -10.93 3.29
C TYR A 29 3.50 -10.62 4.12
N GLY A 30 2.31 -10.87 3.57
CA GLY A 30 1.06 -10.56 4.23
C GLY A 30 -0.15 -10.90 3.39
N ARG A 31 -1.30 -10.30 3.73
CA ARG A 31 -2.57 -10.47 3.03
C ARG A 31 -3.27 -9.13 2.81
N VAL A 32 -4.08 -9.07 1.75
CA VAL A 32 -4.98 -7.95 1.49
C VAL A 32 -6.41 -8.36 1.82
N GLU A 33 -7.08 -7.56 2.63
CA GLU A 33 -8.50 -7.73 2.96
C GLU A 33 -9.34 -6.61 2.32
N GLN A 34 -10.46 -6.97 1.72
CA GLN A 34 -11.42 -6.00 1.19
C GLN A 34 -12.44 -5.62 2.28
N ARG A 35 -12.51 -4.34 2.58
CA ARG A 35 -13.44 -3.79 3.57
C ARG A 35 -14.84 -3.59 2.96
N PRO A 36 -15.90 -3.59 3.78
CA PRO A 36 -17.28 -3.39 3.31
C PRO A 36 -17.54 -2.03 2.64
N ASP A 37 -16.71 -1.03 2.93
CA ASP A 37 -16.74 0.31 2.32
C ASP A 37 -16.03 0.38 0.95
N GLY A 38 -15.54 -0.76 0.45
CA GLY A 38 -14.76 -0.85 -0.79
C GLY A 38 -13.28 -0.54 -0.62
N GLY A 39 -12.84 -0.18 0.60
CA GLY A 39 -11.43 0.00 0.93
C GLY A 39 -10.64 -1.32 0.90
N ARG A 40 -9.32 -1.22 0.80
CA ARG A 40 -8.41 -2.36 0.95
C ARG A 40 -7.50 -2.12 2.16
N LEU A 41 -7.30 -3.15 2.96
CA LEU A 41 -6.36 -3.17 4.07
C LEU A 41 -5.26 -4.19 3.75
N PHE A 42 -4.02 -3.82 3.96
CA PHE A 42 -2.91 -4.77 3.99
C PHE A 42 -2.54 -5.10 5.43
N GLU A 43 -2.34 -6.38 5.71
CA GLU A 43 -1.87 -6.89 7.00
C GLU A 43 -0.63 -7.75 6.76
N ALA A 44 0.51 -7.34 7.33
CA ALA A 44 1.75 -8.12 7.29
C ALA A 44 1.65 -9.32 8.24
N PHE A 45 2.35 -10.42 7.90
CA PHE A 45 2.47 -11.54 8.83
C PHE A 45 3.46 -11.21 9.96
N PRO A 46 3.29 -11.82 11.16
CA PRO A 46 4.18 -11.58 12.29
C PRO A 46 5.65 -11.85 11.96
N GLY A 47 6.51 -10.88 12.24
CA GLY A 47 7.95 -10.94 11.97
C GLY A 47 8.35 -10.55 10.55
N LEU A 48 7.40 -10.18 9.68
CA LEU A 48 7.63 -9.70 8.32
C LEU A 48 7.27 -8.23 8.13
N GLU A 49 6.94 -7.50 9.20
CA GLU A 49 6.44 -6.12 9.15
C GLU A 49 7.44 -5.18 8.46
N ASP A 50 8.72 -5.25 8.86
CA ASP A 50 9.78 -4.41 8.29
C ASP A 50 10.04 -4.78 6.82
N ALA A 51 10.13 -6.08 6.51
CA ALA A 51 10.32 -6.55 5.13
C ALA A 51 9.15 -6.18 4.21
N ALA A 52 7.92 -6.21 4.74
CA ALA A 52 6.73 -5.78 4.02
C ALA A 52 6.75 -4.26 3.76
N ALA A 53 7.18 -3.47 4.74
CA ALA A 53 7.32 -2.02 4.60
C ALA A 53 8.37 -1.66 3.54
N ASP A 54 9.55 -2.27 3.59
CA ASP A 54 10.63 -2.08 2.61
C ASP A 54 10.16 -2.45 1.19
N PHE A 55 9.45 -3.57 1.04
CA PHE A 55 8.91 -3.99 -0.25
C PHE A 55 7.90 -2.98 -0.80
N ILE A 56 6.99 -2.49 0.05
CA ILE A 56 5.97 -1.51 -0.35
C ILE A 56 6.63 -0.19 -0.75
N GLU A 57 7.63 0.27 0.00
CA GLU A 57 8.40 1.47 -0.34
C GLU A 57 9.09 1.31 -1.69
N LEU A 58 9.77 0.19 -1.92
CA LEU A 58 10.40 -0.13 -3.20
C LEU A 58 9.38 -0.20 -4.34
N ALA A 59 8.20 -0.78 -4.10
CA ALA A 59 7.16 -0.87 -5.11
C ALA A 59 6.55 0.49 -5.48
N LEU A 60 6.55 1.45 -4.56
CA LEU A 60 6.00 2.80 -4.77
C LEU A 60 7.01 3.77 -5.37
N PHE A 61 8.28 3.67 -4.96
CA PHE A 61 9.30 4.68 -5.25
C PHE A 61 10.53 4.14 -5.96
N GLY A 62 10.67 2.81 -6.07
CA GLY A 62 11.86 2.14 -6.62
C GLY A 62 12.05 2.23 -8.13
N ASP A 63 11.11 2.83 -8.87
CA ASP A 63 11.29 3.07 -10.31
C ASP A 63 12.10 4.37 -10.53
N GLY A 64 13.41 4.26 -10.28
CA GLY A 64 14.39 5.33 -10.46
C GLY A 64 15.76 4.87 -10.98
N GLY A 65 15.88 3.63 -11.47
CA GLY A 65 17.17 3.11 -11.92
C GLY A 65 17.10 1.83 -12.73
N ALA A 66 16.59 1.91 -13.97
CA ALA A 66 17.09 1.16 -15.13
C ALA A 66 16.16 1.35 -16.34
N ARG A 67 16.30 2.48 -17.05
CA ARG A 67 16.17 2.54 -18.51
C ARG A 67 17.10 3.61 -19.06
#